data_AF-A0A6N2DUD6-F1
#
_entry.id   AF-A0A6N2DUD6-F1
#
_cell.length_a   1.000
_cell.length_b   1.000
_cell.length_c   1.000
_cell.angle_alpha   90.00
_cell.angle_beta   90.00
_cell.angle_gamma   90.00
#
_symmetry.space_group_name_H-M   'P 1'
#
loop_
_entity.id
_entity.type
_entity.pdbx_description
1 polymer ?
#
loop_
_entity_poly.entity_id
_entity_poly.type
_entity_poly.pdbx_seq_one_letter_code
_entity_poly.pdbx_strand_id
1 'polypeptide(L)' 'MDWQQILEVVRSLWVVWLMILFIGIVFWAYRPKNKKRFEEHGRIPFKDDTEK' A
#
# COMPACT_ATOMS: atom_id res chain seq x y z
N MET A 1 6.33 11.74 -35.11
CA MET A 1 5.56 11.22 -33.95
C MET A 1 4.15 11.68 -34.16
N ASP A 2 3.33 10.81 -34.75
CA ASP A 2 1.93 11.12 -35.04
C ASP A 2 1.12 11.13 -33.75
N TRP A 3 0.07 11.97 -33.69
CA TRP A 3 -0.77 12.14 -32.50
C TRP A 3 -1.42 10.82 -32.05
N GLN A 4 -1.69 9.93 -33.00
CA GLN A 4 -2.25 8.60 -32.72
C GLN A 4 -1.26 7.67 -32.01
N GLN A 5 0.01 7.71 -32.39
CA GLN A 5 1.05 6.88 -31.78
C GLN A 5 1.25 7.25 -30.29
N ILE A 6 1.12 8.53 -29.96
CA ILE A 6 1.21 9.01 -28.57
C ILE A 6 0.07 8.43 -27.72
N LEU A 7 -1.16 8.41 -28.24
CA LEU A 7 -2.32 7.89 -27.51
C LEU A 7 -2.21 6.38 -27.23
N GLU A 8 -1.69 5.61 -28.19
CA GLU A 8 -1.49 4.17 -28.02
C GLU A 8 -0.41 3.86 -26.96
N VAL A 9 0.70 4.59 -27.00
CA VAL A 9 1.77 4.46 -26.00
C VAL A 9 1.29 4.85 -24.59
N VAL A 10 0.54 5.95 -24.48
CA VAL A 10 -0.04 6.40 -23.19
C VAL A 10 -1.02 5.37 -22.62
N ARG A 11 -1.88 4.79 -23.46
CA ARG A 11 -2.86 3.77 -23.03
C ARG A 11 -2.16 2.49 -22.55
N SER A 12 -1.08 2.08 -23.20
CA SER A 12 -0.27 0.93 -22.76
C SER A 12 0.48 1.21 -21.45
N LEU A 13 1.09 2.39 -21.33
CA LEU A 13 1.78 2.83 -20.11
C LEU A 13 0.83 2.94 -18.90
N TRP A 14 -0.45 3.24 -19.12
CA TRP A 14 -1.45 3.35 -18.06
C TRP A 14 -1.57 2.08 -17.22
N VAL A 15 -1.60 0.92 -17.87
CA VAL A 15 -1.72 -0.38 -17.20
C VAL A 15 -0.48 -0.66 -16.35
N VAL A 16 0.70 -0.38 -16.88
CA VAL A 16 1.98 -0.52 -16.16
C VAL A 16 2.01 0.41 -14.95
N TRP A 17 1.54 1.64 -15.11
CA TRP A 17 1.44 2.61 -14.02
C TRP A 17 0.56 2.11 -12.88
N LEU A 18 -0.63 1.60 -13.19
CA LEU A 18 -1.54 1.05 -12.17
C LEU A 18 -0.93 -0.16 -11.45
N MET A 19 -0.18 -1.01 -12.18
CA MET A 19 0.51 -2.16 -11.58
C MET A 19 1.61 -1.71 -10.59
N ILE A 20 2.40 -0.70 -10.94
CA ILE A 20 3.41 -0.13 -10.03
C ILE A 20 2.73 0.47 -8.80
N LEU A 21 1.64 1.21 -8.98
CA LEU A 21 0.87 1.81 -7.89
C LEU A 21 0.32 0.75 -6.93
N PHE A 22 -0.24 -0.33 -7.48
CA PHE A 22 -0.73 -1.47 -6.72
C PHE A 22 0.38 -2.14 -5.90
N ILE A 23 1.52 -2.46 -6.53
CA ILE A 23 2.67 -3.07 -5.84
C ILE A 23 3.19 -2.12 -4.76
N GLY A 24 3.23 -0.81 -5.03
CA GLY A 24 3.61 0.21 -4.05
C GLY A 24 2.71 0.20 -2.81
N ILE A 25 1.39 0.09 -3.00
CA ILE A 25 0.42 -0.02 -1.90
C ILE A 25 0.61 -1.33 -1.13
N VAL A 26 0.77 -2.46 -1.82
CA VAL A 26 1.01 -3.76 -1.17
C VAL A 26 2.30 -3.71 -0.34
N PHE A 27 3.41 -3.25 -0.92
CA PHE A 27 4.67 -3.14 -0.21
C PHE A 27 4.58 -2.19 1.00
N TRP A 28 3.85 -1.07 0.87
CA TRP A 28 3.59 -0.16 1.97
C TRP A 28 2.74 -0.81 3.08
N ALA A 29 1.70 -1.55 2.72
CA ALA A 29 0.81 -2.24 3.67
C ALA A 29 1.55 -3.35 4.43
N TYR A 30 2.42 -4.10 3.77
CA TYR A 30 3.26 -5.13 4.38
C TYR A 30 4.47 -4.55 5.14
N ARG A 31 4.70 -3.23 5.10
CA ARG A 31 5.82 -2.61 5.80
C ARG A 31 5.63 -2.72 7.32
N PRO A 32 6.62 -3.22 8.08
CA PRO A 32 6.52 -3.47 9.53
C PRO A 32 6.28 -2.21 10.38
N LYS A 33 6.41 -1.01 9.79
CA LYS A 33 6.10 0.27 10.45
C LYS A 33 4.61 0.41 10.80
N ASN A 34 3.69 -0.20 10.03
CA ASN A 34 2.27 -0.25 10.40
C ASN A 34 1.98 -1.35 11.43
N LYS A 35 2.73 -2.46 11.41
CA LYS A 35 2.54 -3.60 12.31
C LYS A 35 2.67 -3.21 13.79
N LYS A 36 3.61 -2.32 14.13
CA LYS A 36 3.75 -1.78 15.50
C LYS A 36 2.52 -1.02 16.00
N ARG A 37 1.87 -0.22 15.14
CA ARG A 37 0.63 0.51 15.51
C ARG A 37 -0.54 -0.43 15.72
N PHE A 38 -0.64 -1.49 14.91
CA PHE A 38 -1.66 -2.53 15.09
C PHE A 38 -1.45 -3.37 16.35
N GLU A 39 -0.21 -3.76 16.66
CA GLU A 39 0.14 -4.45 17.90
C GLU A 39 -0.10 -3.59 19.15
N GLU A 40 0.18 -2.29 19.07
CA GLU A 40 -0.05 -1.35 20.17
C GLU A 40 -1.54 -1.15 20.46
N HIS A 41 -2.39 -0.99 19.42
CA HIS A 41 -3.84 -0.88 19.60
C HIS A 41 -4.48 -2.20 20.06
N GLY A 42 -3.98 -3.35 19.60
CA GLY A 42 -4.45 -4.66 20.04
C GLY A 42 -4.09 -4.98 21.49
N ARG A 43 -3.09 -4.29 22.07
CA ARG A 43 -2.70 -4.43 23.48
C ARG A 43 -3.51 -3.58 24.45
N ILE A 44 -4.37 -2.67 23.97
CA ILE A 44 -5.19 -1.82 24.84
C ILE A 44 -6.09 -2.65 25.80
N PRO A 45 -6.80 -3.71 25.35
CA PRO A 45 -7.65 -4.50 26.25
C PRO A 45 -6.88 -5.37 27.25
N PHE A 46 -5.62 -5.69 26.96
CA PHE A 46 -4.78 -6.58 27.78
C PHE A 46 -3.91 -5.84 28.80
N LYS A 47 -3.83 -4.51 28.74
CA LYS A 47 -3.07 -3.72 29.72
C LYS A 47 -3.74 -3.72 31.10
N ASP A 48 -5.06 -3.78 31.14
CA ASP A 48 -5.84 -3.72 32.39
C ASP A 48 -5.87 -5.04 33.18
N ASP A 49 -5.44 -6.16 32.59
CA ASP A 49 -5.37 -7.47 33.28
C ASP A 49 -4.07 -7.65 34.09
N THR A 50 -3.10 -6.74 33.95
CA THR A 50 -1.79 -6.82 34.63
C THR A 50 -1.78 -6.14 36.01
N GLU A 51 -2.89 -5.53 36.44
CA GLU A 51 -2.97 -4.77 37.70
C GLU A 51 -3.83 -5.48 38.79
N LYS A 52 -3.98 -6.80 38.72
CA LYS A 52 -4.56 -7.63 39.78
C LYS A 52 -3.57 -8.68 40.26
#